data_AF-A0A2E2JDK6-F1
#
_entry.id   AF-A0A2E2JDK6-F1
#
_cell.length_a   1.000
_cell.length_b   1.000
_cell.length_c   1.000
_cell.angle_alpha   90.00
_cell.angle_beta   90.00
_cell.angle_gamma   90.00
#
_symmetry.space_group_name_H-M   'P 1'
#
loop_
_entity.id
_entity.type
_entity.pdbx_description
1 polymer ?
#
loop_
_entity_poly.entity_id
_entity_poly.type
_entity_poly.pdbx_seq_one_letter_code
_entity_poly.pdbx_strand_id
1 'polypeptide(L)'
;MNDVNISTELDAEGILLARIDMPNRAMNVFSRDLMDALEALITRAQGDEAIRAVVLTSGKPSFLAGADLAMVEAFTERAASTGSPEELHALLGHLGRLFRRLETHPTPFVAAINGLALGGGLELCLACRARIVADDPAIQLGLPEVTLGLLPGAGGTQRLPRLVGAEKGLDMLLTGNPVNPAAALALGLVDEVVPADQLIDAAKARARRSSREQAPWDLEGAEFDSAPFDFSHADAARAAIADAVGISGYQLHHYPAYAAIIDCVVGGWSLPMTEAGEHETRIFVDLMRDPVAGNMVRSLFLNRQKAAKLGLLADNSPLAEGDDAFLPQLRAAQTTARDAGADEDTTLLLGAAAALASWQAGKAGKAEPVALADVAAVNAGLYPSYTGGPFQWLRQTGAARIATLVGEADPAFKAALAPLDQVEAFLRGDTRP
;
A
#
# COMPACT_ATOMS: atom_id res chain seq x y z
N MET A 1 -20.58 22.01 -11.15
CA MET A 1 -19.44 21.49 -11.93
C MET A 1 -19.69 20.00 -12.10
N ASN A 2 -19.80 19.53 -13.35
CA ASN A 2 -19.75 18.10 -13.62
C ASN A 2 -18.32 17.82 -14.05
N ASP A 3 -17.49 17.43 -13.08
CA ASP A 3 -16.20 16.83 -13.38
C ASP A 3 -16.46 15.42 -13.95
N VAL A 4 -15.55 14.92 -14.77
CA VAL A 4 -15.72 13.61 -15.40
C VAL A 4 -15.64 12.46 -14.38
N ASN A 5 -14.93 12.66 -13.26
CA ASN A 5 -14.74 11.68 -12.20
C ASN A 5 -15.69 11.86 -11.02
N ILE A 6 -16.22 13.07 -10.80
CA ILE A 6 -17.18 13.37 -9.73
C ILE A 6 -18.40 14.11 -10.28
N SER A 7 -19.54 13.42 -10.30
CA SER A 7 -20.84 14.04 -10.60
C SER A 7 -21.49 14.56 -9.33
N THR A 8 -22.25 15.66 -9.44
CA THR A 8 -22.84 16.32 -8.26
C THR A 8 -24.30 16.69 -8.46
N GLU A 9 -25.10 16.54 -7.40
CA GLU A 9 -26.52 16.86 -7.37
C GLU A 9 -26.82 17.61 -6.07
N LEU A 10 -27.29 18.86 -6.17
CA LEU A 10 -27.68 19.67 -5.01
C LEU A 10 -29.19 19.56 -4.80
N ASP A 11 -29.62 19.15 -3.61
CA ASP A 11 -31.04 19.12 -3.28
C ASP A 11 -31.53 20.45 -2.67
N ALA A 12 -32.86 20.55 -2.48
CA ALA A 12 -33.52 21.74 -1.92
C ALA A 12 -33.12 22.04 -0.47
N GLU A 13 -32.50 21.08 0.22
CA GLU A 13 -31.98 21.23 1.57
C GLU A 13 -30.47 21.55 1.58
N GLY A 14 -29.90 21.90 0.43
CA GLY A 14 -28.50 22.30 0.34
C GLY A 14 -27.52 21.16 0.60
N ILE A 15 -27.94 19.91 0.47
CA ILE A 15 -27.03 18.76 0.56
C ILE A 15 -26.53 18.45 -0.84
N LEU A 16 -25.21 18.57 -1.05
CA LEU A 16 -24.58 18.20 -2.30
C LEU A 16 -24.21 16.72 -2.28
N LEU A 17 -24.93 15.90 -3.04
CA LEU A 17 -24.56 14.51 -3.26
C LEU A 17 -23.51 14.44 -4.37
N ALA A 18 -22.28 14.08 -3.99
CA ALA A 18 -21.14 13.93 -4.88
C ALA A 18 -20.84 12.43 -5.08
N ARG A 19 -20.96 11.96 -6.32
CA ARG A 19 -20.75 10.56 -6.70
C ARG A 19 -19.43 10.44 -7.45
N ILE A 20 -18.49 9.70 -6.88
CA ILE A 20 -17.22 9.34 -7.51
C ILE A 20 -17.50 8.21 -8.50
N ASP A 21 -17.30 8.47 -9.79
CA ASP A 21 -17.58 7.53 -10.87
C ASP A 21 -16.58 7.71 -12.02
N MET A 22 -15.40 7.11 -11.88
CA MET A 22 -14.37 7.23 -12.91
C MET A 22 -14.80 6.51 -14.20
N PRO A 23 -14.79 7.19 -15.36
CA PRO A 23 -15.15 6.58 -16.62
C PRO A 23 -14.10 5.54 -17.04
N ASN A 24 -14.52 4.50 -17.75
CA ASN A 24 -13.64 3.47 -18.33
C ASN A 24 -12.76 2.71 -17.31
N ARG A 25 -13.12 2.75 -16.02
CA ARG A 25 -12.49 1.99 -14.95
C ARG A 25 -13.53 1.13 -14.24
N ALA A 26 -13.15 -0.09 -13.87
CA ALA A 26 -14.01 -1.00 -13.11
C ALA A 26 -14.17 -0.58 -11.64
N MET A 27 -13.14 0.06 -11.07
CA MET A 27 -13.14 0.60 -9.72
C MET A 27 -12.59 2.03 -9.71
N ASN A 28 -13.04 2.83 -8.75
CA ASN A 28 -12.47 4.14 -8.47
C ASN A 28 -11.13 3.98 -7.74
N VAL A 29 -10.14 4.78 -8.14
CA VAL A 29 -8.80 4.83 -7.55
C VAL A 29 -8.32 6.28 -7.50
N PHE A 30 -7.45 6.62 -6.54
CA PHE A 30 -6.81 7.93 -6.51
C PHE A 30 -5.76 8.05 -7.61
N SER A 31 -6.21 8.55 -8.76
CA SER A 31 -5.37 9.13 -9.81
C SER A 31 -5.21 10.64 -9.59
N ARG A 32 -4.33 11.30 -10.36
CA ARG A 32 -4.16 12.76 -10.31
C ARG A 32 -5.48 13.45 -10.67
N ASP A 33 -6.16 12.96 -11.70
CA ASP A 33 -7.46 13.51 -12.12
C ASP A 33 -8.52 13.42 -11.02
N LEU A 34 -8.56 12.33 -10.24
CA LEU A 34 -9.49 12.23 -9.12
C LEU A 34 -9.11 13.16 -7.96
N MET A 35 -7.81 13.35 -7.69
CA MET A 35 -7.35 14.34 -6.70
C MET A 35 -7.75 15.76 -7.10
N ASP A 36 -7.54 16.13 -8.36
CA ASP A 36 -7.90 17.44 -8.90
C ASP A 36 -9.44 17.64 -8.85
N ALA A 37 -10.23 16.61 -9.17
CA ALA A 37 -11.68 16.63 -9.05
C ALA A 37 -12.16 16.81 -7.59
N LEU A 38 -11.52 16.14 -6.64
CA LEU A 38 -11.81 16.28 -5.21
C LEU A 38 -11.43 17.68 -4.69
N GLU A 39 -10.30 18.23 -5.14
CA GLU A 39 -9.90 19.61 -4.82
C GLU A 39 -10.90 20.64 -5.35
N ALA A 40 -11.40 20.44 -6.57
CA ALA A 40 -12.44 21.29 -7.14
C ALA A 40 -13.77 21.18 -6.35
N LEU A 41 -14.14 19.98 -5.89
CA LEU A 41 -15.31 19.77 -5.04
C LEU A 41 -15.18 20.49 -3.69
N ILE A 42 -14.03 20.35 -3.02
CA ILE A 42 -13.75 21.05 -1.75
C ILE A 42 -13.83 22.56 -1.96
N THR A 43 -13.21 23.08 -3.00
CA THR A 43 -13.22 24.52 -3.33
C THR A 43 -14.65 25.02 -3.60
N ARG A 44 -15.46 24.24 -4.32
CA ARG A 44 -16.87 24.58 -4.56
C ARG A 44 -17.68 24.60 -3.26
N ALA A 45 -17.50 23.60 -2.39
CA ALA A 45 -18.20 23.54 -1.11
C ALA A 45 -17.87 24.72 -0.19
N GLN A 46 -16.71 25.37 -0.39
CA GLN A 46 -16.32 26.59 0.31
C GLN A 46 -16.97 27.85 -0.27
N GLY A 47 -17.11 27.93 -1.60
CA GLY A 47 -17.53 29.14 -2.31
C GLY A 47 -19.04 29.26 -2.60
N ASP A 48 -19.81 28.18 -2.43
CA ASP A 48 -21.24 28.12 -2.73
C ASP A 48 -22.06 28.01 -1.44
N GLU A 49 -22.63 29.13 -1.00
CA GLU A 49 -23.42 29.21 0.24
C GLU A 49 -24.69 28.35 0.22
N ALA A 50 -25.14 27.89 -0.96
CA ALA A 50 -26.25 26.95 -1.05
C ALA A 50 -25.87 25.55 -0.55
N ILE A 51 -24.56 25.22 -0.51
CA ILE A 51 -24.07 23.93 -0.03
C ILE A 51 -23.87 24.00 1.49
N ARG A 52 -24.74 23.28 2.21
CA ARG A 52 -24.70 23.16 3.67
C ARG A 52 -23.94 21.93 4.16
N ALA A 53 -23.88 20.88 3.33
CA ALA A 53 -23.11 19.66 3.58
C ALA A 53 -22.85 18.92 2.26
N VAL A 54 -21.84 18.04 2.26
CA VAL A 54 -21.52 17.17 1.12
C VAL A 54 -21.66 15.71 1.55
N VAL A 55 -22.36 14.91 0.74
CA VAL A 55 -22.36 13.44 0.86
C VAL A 55 -21.51 12.86 -0.25
N LEU A 56 -20.44 12.16 0.10
CA LEU A 56 -19.57 11.45 -0.83
C LEU A 56 -20.03 10.00 -0.95
N THR A 57 -20.26 9.53 -2.16
CA THR A 57 -20.56 8.11 -2.45
C THR A 57 -19.92 7.69 -3.76
N SER A 58 -20.03 6.42 -4.13
CA SER A 58 -19.53 5.90 -5.41
C SER A 58 -20.67 5.61 -6.38
N GLY A 59 -20.42 5.85 -7.67
CA GLY A 59 -21.25 5.35 -8.78
C GLY A 59 -20.92 3.90 -9.20
N LYS A 60 -19.92 3.27 -8.57
CA LYS A 60 -19.49 1.89 -8.83
C LYS A 60 -19.93 0.94 -7.70
N PRO A 61 -19.91 -0.40 -7.91
CA PRO A 61 -20.16 -1.37 -6.84
C PRO A 61 -19.17 -1.27 -5.66
N SER A 62 -17.91 -0.94 -5.92
CA SER A 62 -16.93 -0.57 -4.89
C SER A 62 -17.04 0.91 -4.54
N PHE A 63 -16.68 1.31 -3.32
CA PHE A 63 -16.54 2.73 -2.99
C PHE A 63 -15.28 3.33 -3.66
N LEU A 64 -14.08 2.95 -3.19
CA LEU A 64 -12.79 3.39 -3.73
C LEU A 64 -11.68 2.40 -3.28
N ALA A 65 -10.84 1.95 -4.21
CA ALA A 65 -9.92 0.82 -4.00
C ALA A 65 -8.47 1.21 -3.64
N GLY A 66 -8.21 2.48 -3.34
CA GLY A 66 -6.90 3.01 -2.97
C GLY A 66 -6.27 3.86 -4.07
N ALA A 67 -4.95 4.02 -4.04
CA ALA A 67 -4.20 4.77 -5.04
C ALA A 67 -4.15 4.05 -6.41
N ASP A 68 -4.07 4.81 -7.51
CA ASP A 68 -3.77 4.21 -8.81
C ASP A 68 -2.35 3.64 -8.79
N LEU A 69 -2.20 2.35 -9.10
CA LEU A 69 -0.93 1.67 -8.89
C LEU A 69 0.12 2.02 -9.94
N ALA A 70 -0.28 2.52 -11.11
CA ALA A 70 0.67 3.10 -12.06
C ALA A 70 1.20 4.46 -11.54
N MET A 71 0.38 5.21 -10.80
CA MET A 71 0.87 6.41 -10.09
C MET A 71 1.85 6.00 -8.99
N VAL A 72 1.54 4.97 -8.19
CA VAL A 72 2.45 4.48 -7.15
C VAL A 72 3.78 4.01 -7.75
N GLU A 73 3.76 3.29 -8.87
CA GLU A 73 4.97 2.90 -9.61
C GLU A 73 5.81 4.11 -9.96
N ALA A 74 5.21 5.10 -10.63
CA ALA A 74 5.90 6.32 -11.04
C ALA A 74 6.49 7.08 -9.85
N PHE A 75 5.82 7.04 -8.69
CA PHE A 75 6.33 7.64 -7.46
C PHE A 75 7.53 6.87 -6.89
N THR A 76 7.47 5.53 -6.83
CA THR A 76 8.61 4.72 -6.39
C THR A 76 9.82 4.86 -7.31
N GLU A 77 9.61 4.91 -8.63
CA GLU A 77 10.69 5.10 -9.61
C GLU A 77 11.32 6.48 -9.49
N ARG A 78 10.50 7.53 -9.35
CA ARG A 78 10.99 8.90 -9.15
C ARG A 78 11.76 9.01 -7.85
N ALA A 79 11.24 8.46 -6.76
CA ALA A 79 11.88 8.48 -5.45
C ALA A 79 13.25 7.77 -5.44
N ALA A 80 13.36 6.66 -6.16
CA ALA A 80 14.61 5.90 -6.26
C ALA A 80 15.69 6.56 -7.13
N SER A 81 15.34 7.44 -8.07
CA SER A 81 16.25 7.86 -9.15
C SER A 81 16.52 9.36 -9.26
N THR A 82 15.51 10.21 -9.03
CA THR A 82 15.53 11.60 -9.54
C THR A 82 14.89 12.63 -8.63
N GLY A 83 14.04 12.24 -7.67
CA GLY A 83 13.34 13.18 -6.80
C GLY A 83 14.21 13.72 -5.66
N SER A 84 14.22 15.05 -5.49
CA SER A 84 14.73 15.64 -4.24
C SER A 84 13.78 15.32 -3.08
N PRO A 85 14.26 15.25 -1.83
CA PRO A 85 13.40 15.06 -0.67
C PRO A 85 12.23 16.05 -0.59
N GLU A 86 12.46 17.33 -0.92
CA GLU A 86 11.45 18.38 -0.90
C GLU A 86 10.37 18.18 -1.98
N GLU A 87 10.79 17.80 -3.19
CA GLU A 87 9.85 17.49 -4.28
C GLU A 87 8.98 16.27 -3.94
N LEU A 88 9.60 15.22 -3.37
CA LEU A 88 8.89 14.02 -2.95
C LEU A 88 7.93 14.31 -1.80
N HIS A 89 8.33 15.13 -0.83
CA HIS A 89 7.45 15.54 0.27
C HIS A 89 6.23 16.32 -0.23
N ALA A 90 6.43 17.23 -1.19
CA ALA A 90 5.33 17.94 -1.83
C ALA A 90 4.41 16.99 -2.61
N LEU A 91 4.98 16.07 -3.38
CA LEU A 91 4.24 15.12 -4.21
C LEU A 91 3.44 14.11 -3.38
N LEU A 92 4.10 13.41 -2.47
CA LEU A 92 3.54 12.31 -1.69
C LEU A 92 2.58 12.81 -0.61
N GLY A 93 2.87 13.96 0.01
CA GLY A 93 1.98 14.55 1.02
C GLY A 93 0.75 15.27 0.47
N HIS A 94 0.61 15.39 -0.86
CA HIS A 94 -0.49 16.14 -1.46
C HIS A 94 -1.87 15.57 -1.08
N LEU A 95 -2.04 14.25 -1.14
CA LEU A 95 -3.31 13.60 -0.83
C LEU A 95 -3.68 13.77 0.66
N GLY A 96 -2.71 13.57 1.57
CA GLY A 96 -2.92 13.78 3.01
C GLY A 96 -3.32 15.23 3.34
N ARG A 97 -2.68 16.22 2.71
CA ARG A 97 -3.07 17.64 2.86
C ARG A 97 -4.45 17.94 2.29
N LEU A 98 -4.82 17.30 1.18
CA LEU A 98 -6.16 17.41 0.60
C LEU A 98 -7.23 16.85 1.56
N PHE A 99 -6.96 15.71 2.19
CA PHE A 99 -7.84 15.12 3.20
C PHE A 99 -7.92 15.97 4.47
N ARG A 100 -6.81 16.56 4.91
CA ARG A 100 -6.83 17.51 6.03
C ARG A 100 -7.66 18.75 5.73
N ARG A 101 -7.61 19.28 4.50
CA ARG A 101 -8.50 20.36 4.04
C ARG A 101 -9.97 19.96 4.05
N LEU A 102 -10.30 18.74 3.63
CA LEU A 102 -11.66 18.20 3.68
C LEU A 102 -12.17 18.05 5.12
N GLU A 103 -11.32 17.51 5.99
CA GLU A 103 -11.62 17.23 7.40
C GLU A 103 -11.86 18.51 8.22
N THR A 104 -11.07 19.56 7.99
CA THR A 104 -11.18 20.85 8.68
C THR A 104 -12.12 21.82 7.97
N HIS A 105 -12.83 21.35 6.95
CA HIS A 105 -13.69 22.19 6.14
C HIS A 105 -14.94 22.64 6.93
N PRO A 106 -15.37 23.92 6.84
CA PRO A 106 -16.55 24.40 7.54
C PRO A 106 -17.87 23.75 7.07
N THR A 107 -17.91 23.32 5.81
CA THR A 107 -19.01 22.49 5.24
C THR A 107 -18.67 21.02 5.48
N PRO A 108 -19.47 20.27 6.26
CA PRO A 108 -19.15 18.88 6.63
C PRO A 108 -19.29 17.93 5.43
N PHE A 109 -18.36 16.99 5.35
CA PHE A 109 -18.38 15.87 4.40
C PHE A 109 -18.79 14.59 5.13
N VAL A 110 -19.74 13.83 4.56
CA VAL A 110 -20.20 12.54 5.06
C VAL A 110 -19.92 11.47 4.02
N ALA A 111 -19.25 10.38 4.40
CA ALA A 111 -19.03 9.23 3.53
C ALA A 111 -20.22 8.28 3.57
N ALA A 112 -20.86 8.05 2.42
CA ALA A 112 -21.87 7.02 2.20
C ALA A 112 -21.20 5.84 1.45
N ILE A 113 -20.73 4.88 2.22
CA ILE A 113 -19.87 3.77 1.80
C ILE A 113 -20.75 2.63 1.29
N ASN A 114 -20.96 2.60 -0.02
CA ASN A 114 -21.82 1.63 -0.70
C ASN A 114 -21.11 0.30 -1.04
N GLY A 115 -19.80 0.21 -0.80
CA GLY A 115 -18.97 -0.87 -1.28
C GLY A 115 -17.58 -0.87 -0.65
N LEU A 116 -16.70 -1.74 -1.14
CA LEU A 116 -15.30 -1.85 -0.72
C LEU A 116 -14.60 -0.48 -0.67
N ALA A 117 -13.99 -0.17 0.48
CA ALA A 117 -13.16 1.02 0.70
C ALA A 117 -11.80 0.60 1.28
N LEU A 118 -10.77 0.57 0.44
CA LEU A 118 -9.43 0.12 0.81
C LEU A 118 -8.39 1.21 0.59
N GLY A 119 -7.37 1.22 1.46
CA GLY A 119 -6.25 2.15 1.42
C GLY A 119 -6.70 3.60 1.40
N GLY A 120 -6.22 4.37 0.42
CA GLY A 120 -6.68 5.75 0.16
C GLY A 120 -8.20 5.94 0.15
N GLY A 121 -8.98 4.91 -0.23
CA GLY A 121 -10.45 4.94 -0.16
C GLY A 121 -10.99 5.01 1.26
N LEU A 122 -10.44 4.20 2.17
CA LEU A 122 -10.77 4.30 3.59
C LEU A 122 -10.17 5.57 4.21
N GLU A 123 -8.98 6.00 3.80
CA GLU A 123 -8.39 7.27 4.28
C GLU A 123 -9.28 8.48 3.96
N LEU A 124 -9.92 8.52 2.77
CA LEU A 124 -10.93 9.53 2.43
C LEU A 124 -12.14 9.46 3.39
N CYS A 125 -12.63 8.25 3.68
CA CYS A 125 -13.73 8.05 4.63
C CYS A 125 -13.35 8.50 6.05
N LEU A 126 -12.12 8.24 6.49
CA LEU A 126 -11.61 8.65 7.80
C LEU A 126 -11.49 10.17 7.91
N ALA A 127 -11.18 10.86 6.82
CA ALA A 127 -11.18 12.32 6.76
C ALA A 127 -12.59 12.94 6.74
N CYS A 128 -13.63 12.16 6.44
CA CYS A 128 -15.00 12.62 6.53
C CYS A 128 -15.47 12.73 7.99
N ARG A 129 -16.41 13.64 8.23
CA ARG A 129 -17.00 13.91 9.55
C ARG A 129 -17.80 12.72 10.09
N ALA A 130 -18.43 11.96 9.19
CA ALA A 130 -19.19 10.77 9.52
C ALA A 130 -19.10 9.76 8.38
N ARG A 131 -19.27 8.48 8.71
CA ARG A 131 -19.20 7.31 7.82
C ARG A 131 -20.44 6.45 8.03
N ILE A 132 -21.27 6.37 7.00
CA ILE A 132 -22.43 5.50 6.95
C ILE A 132 -22.11 4.41 5.93
N VAL A 133 -22.27 3.14 6.29
CA VAL A 133 -21.94 2.02 5.41
C VAL A 133 -23.17 1.17 5.13
N ALA A 134 -23.25 0.62 3.91
CA ALA A 134 -24.28 -0.35 3.58
C ALA A 134 -24.08 -1.66 4.37
N ASP A 135 -25.18 -2.29 4.77
CA ASP A 135 -25.21 -3.60 5.41
C ASP A 135 -25.02 -4.70 4.37
N ASP A 136 -23.79 -4.83 3.89
CA ASP A 136 -23.35 -5.92 3.02
C ASP A 136 -22.08 -6.55 3.61
N PRO A 137 -22.12 -7.81 4.06
CA PRO A 137 -20.97 -8.48 4.66
C PRO A 137 -19.79 -8.68 3.70
N ALA A 138 -19.99 -8.51 2.39
CA ALA A 138 -18.92 -8.53 1.39
C ALA A 138 -18.12 -7.21 1.35
N ILE A 139 -18.61 -6.13 1.96
CA ILE A 139 -17.85 -4.87 2.05
C ILE A 139 -16.63 -5.07 2.94
N GLN A 140 -15.49 -4.61 2.44
CA GLN A 140 -14.22 -4.62 3.14
C GLN A 140 -13.75 -3.18 3.37
N LEU A 141 -13.42 -2.87 4.62
CA LEU A 141 -12.89 -1.59 5.07
C LEU A 141 -11.51 -1.83 5.70
N GLY A 142 -10.44 -1.32 5.08
CA GLY A 142 -9.09 -1.54 5.61
C GLY A 142 -8.01 -0.74 4.91
N LEU A 143 -6.80 -0.82 5.47
CA LEU A 143 -5.58 -0.17 4.96
C LEU A 143 -4.51 -1.24 4.66
N PRO A 144 -4.58 -1.92 3.50
CA PRO A 144 -3.75 -3.08 3.18
C PRO A 144 -2.34 -2.73 2.65
N GLU A 145 -1.91 -1.47 2.72
CA GLU A 145 -0.69 -0.95 2.11
C GLU A 145 0.58 -1.75 2.48
N VAL A 146 0.67 -2.25 3.71
CA VAL A 146 1.79 -3.06 4.20
C VAL A 146 2.02 -4.32 3.34
N THR A 147 0.95 -4.89 2.77
CA THR A 147 1.02 -6.08 1.91
C THR A 147 1.74 -5.81 0.59
N LEU A 148 1.89 -4.54 0.22
CA LEU A 148 2.64 -4.07 -0.95
C LEU A 148 3.96 -3.38 -0.58
N GLY A 149 4.38 -3.46 0.69
CA GLY A 149 5.61 -2.81 1.17
C GLY A 149 5.46 -1.29 1.33
N LEU A 150 4.23 -0.81 1.52
CA LEU A 150 3.90 0.61 1.67
C LEU A 150 3.29 0.88 3.05
N LEU A 151 3.00 2.16 3.31
CA LEU A 151 2.20 2.60 4.45
C LEU A 151 1.01 3.46 3.97
N PRO A 152 -0.07 3.59 4.77
CA PRO A 152 -1.17 4.51 4.47
C PRO A 152 -0.73 5.97 4.66
N GLY A 153 -0.36 6.62 3.56
CA GLY A 153 0.36 7.91 3.56
C GLY A 153 -0.50 9.16 3.37
N ALA A 154 -1.83 9.06 3.50
CA ALA A 154 -2.75 10.20 3.44
C ALA A 154 -3.46 10.44 4.79
N GLY A 155 -2.80 10.09 5.89
CA GLY A 155 -3.24 10.23 7.26
C GLY A 155 -3.90 8.98 7.84
N GLY A 156 -3.86 7.84 7.14
CA GLY A 156 -4.38 6.57 7.62
C GLY A 156 -3.67 6.08 8.87
N THR A 157 -2.33 6.23 8.96
CA THR A 157 -1.59 5.89 10.19
C THR A 157 -1.93 6.81 11.35
N GLN A 158 -2.47 8.01 11.06
CA GLN A 158 -2.82 8.97 12.09
C GLN A 158 -4.27 8.83 12.56
N ARG A 159 -5.22 8.67 11.63
CA ARG A 159 -6.66 8.65 11.95
C ARG A 159 -7.13 7.30 12.47
N LEU A 160 -6.70 6.20 11.85
CA LEU A 160 -7.21 4.87 12.19
C LEU A 160 -6.98 4.49 13.66
N PRO A 161 -5.73 4.50 14.19
CA PRO A 161 -5.49 4.07 15.56
C PRO A 161 -6.06 5.03 16.62
N ARG A 162 -6.27 6.30 16.29
CA ARG A 162 -6.98 7.25 17.16
C ARG A 162 -8.50 7.01 17.21
N LEU A 163 -9.05 6.41 16.14
CA LEU A 163 -10.49 6.17 16.02
C LEU A 163 -10.90 4.83 16.63
N VAL A 164 -10.14 3.76 16.37
CA VAL A 164 -10.50 2.39 16.79
C VAL A 164 -9.67 1.87 17.98
N GLY A 165 -8.81 2.72 18.55
CA GLY A 165 -7.82 2.34 19.57
C GLY A 165 -6.50 1.84 18.97
N ALA A 166 -5.40 2.06 19.70
CA ALA A 166 -4.05 1.79 19.21
C ALA A 166 -3.80 0.31 18.90
N GLU A 167 -4.20 -0.60 19.79
CA GLU A 167 -4.06 -2.05 19.58
C GLU A 167 -4.70 -2.49 18.27
N LYS A 168 -6.00 -2.21 18.09
CA LYS A 168 -6.71 -2.65 16.89
C LYS A 168 -6.28 -1.90 15.64
N GLY A 169 -6.00 -0.60 15.75
CA GLY A 169 -5.54 0.21 14.63
C GLY A 169 -4.19 -0.29 14.10
N LEU A 170 -3.23 -0.56 14.99
CA LEU A 170 -1.92 -1.11 14.61
C LEU A 170 -2.03 -2.52 14.04
N ASP A 171 -2.87 -3.39 14.61
CA ASP A 171 -3.18 -4.71 14.02
C ASP A 171 -3.67 -4.57 12.57
N MET A 172 -4.64 -3.69 12.32
CA MET A 172 -5.15 -3.46 10.96
C MET A 172 -4.09 -2.90 10.01
N LEU A 173 -3.27 -1.94 10.47
CA LEU A 173 -2.21 -1.32 9.66
C LEU A 173 -1.08 -2.32 9.32
N LEU A 174 -0.67 -3.14 10.28
CA LEU A 174 0.50 -4.01 10.17
C LEU A 174 0.17 -5.39 9.58
N THR A 175 -1.08 -5.85 9.68
CA THR A 175 -1.53 -7.06 8.98
C THR A 175 -2.15 -6.76 7.61
N GLY A 176 -2.64 -5.55 7.42
CA GLY A 176 -3.40 -5.14 6.23
C GLY A 176 -4.79 -5.78 6.14
N ASN A 177 -5.28 -6.41 7.21
CA ASN A 177 -6.55 -7.13 7.19
C ASN A 177 -7.74 -6.14 7.29
N PRO A 178 -8.69 -6.20 6.33
CA PRO A 178 -9.89 -5.39 6.41
C PRO A 178 -10.91 -5.95 7.40
N VAL A 179 -11.86 -5.11 7.80
CA VAL A 179 -13.03 -5.49 8.59
C VAL A 179 -14.32 -5.34 7.76
N ASN A 180 -15.35 -6.12 8.11
CA ASN A 180 -16.68 -6.00 7.52
C ASN A 180 -17.51 -4.89 8.22
N PRO A 181 -18.68 -4.49 7.69
CA PRO A 181 -19.49 -3.40 8.27
C PRO A 181 -19.86 -3.60 9.74
N ALA A 182 -20.23 -4.82 10.14
CA ALA A 182 -20.61 -5.12 11.53
C ALA A 182 -19.44 -4.93 12.51
N ALA A 183 -18.26 -5.44 12.16
CA ALA A 183 -17.05 -5.24 12.96
C ALA A 183 -16.61 -3.76 12.94
N ALA A 184 -16.72 -3.08 11.79
CA ALA A 184 -16.42 -1.66 11.70
C ALA A 184 -17.29 -0.81 12.62
N LEU A 185 -18.59 -1.13 12.75
CA LEU A 185 -19.49 -0.43 13.67
C LEU A 185 -19.10 -0.68 15.13
N ALA A 186 -18.81 -1.94 15.49
CA ALA A 186 -18.40 -2.30 16.84
C ALA A 186 -17.09 -1.60 17.27
N LEU A 187 -16.19 -1.35 16.32
CA LEU A 187 -14.92 -0.65 16.54
C LEU A 187 -15.03 0.88 16.52
N GLY A 188 -16.19 1.44 16.15
CA GLY A 188 -16.33 2.89 15.92
C GLY A 188 -15.65 3.40 14.62
N LEU A 189 -15.22 2.48 13.74
CA LEU A 189 -14.67 2.84 12.43
C LEU A 189 -15.73 3.50 11.54
N VAL A 190 -16.99 3.06 11.66
CA VAL A 190 -18.16 3.67 11.01
C VAL A 190 -19.19 4.09 12.06
N ASP A 191 -19.99 5.10 11.74
CA ASP A 191 -21.02 5.65 12.64
C ASP A 191 -22.32 4.84 12.59
N GLU A 192 -22.74 4.40 11.40
CA GLU A 192 -24.01 3.70 11.18
C GLU A 192 -23.86 2.64 10.07
N VAL A 193 -24.55 1.51 10.25
CA VAL A 193 -24.72 0.45 9.24
C VAL A 193 -26.20 0.41 8.88
N VAL A 194 -26.54 0.51 7.59
CA VAL A 194 -27.92 0.62 7.12
C VAL A 194 -28.17 -0.24 5.88
N PRO A 195 -29.42 -0.68 5.61
CA PRO A 195 -29.74 -1.35 4.34
C PRO A 195 -29.24 -0.55 3.12
N ALA A 196 -28.72 -1.25 2.11
CA ALA A 196 -28.07 -0.61 0.96
C ALA A 196 -28.99 0.37 0.21
N ASP A 197 -30.29 0.08 0.14
CA ASP A 197 -31.32 0.93 -0.46
C ASP A 197 -31.63 2.20 0.36
N GLN A 198 -31.22 2.26 1.61
CA GLN A 198 -31.41 3.40 2.53
C GLN A 198 -30.14 4.22 2.73
N LEU A 199 -28.99 3.79 2.19
CA LEU A 199 -27.67 4.38 2.45
C LEU A 199 -27.63 5.89 2.19
N ILE A 200 -28.12 6.33 1.02
CA ILE A 200 -28.06 7.74 0.64
C ILE A 200 -28.96 8.59 1.53
N ASP A 201 -30.16 8.10 1.86
CA ASP A 201 -31.11 8.82 2.71
C ASP A 201 -30.59 8.94 4.15
N ALA A 202 -29.99 7.87 4.69
CA ALA A 202 -29.33 7.87 5.98
C ALA A 202 -28.15 8.84 6.02
N ALA A 203 -27.29 8.82 4.99
CA ALA A 203 -26.16 9.74 4.89
C ALA A 203 -26.58 11.20 4.76
N LYS A 204 -27.63 11.50 3.97
CA LYS A 204 -28.24 12.83 3.93
C LYS A 204 -28.80 13.23 5.30
N ALA A 205 -29.49 12.32 5.99
CA ALA A 205 -30.00 12.58 7.33
C ALA A 205 -28.88 12.86 8.34
N ARG A 206 -27.76 12.12 8.27
CA ARG A 206 -26.55 12.40 9.06
C ARG A 206 -25.99 13.78 8.71
N ALA A 207 -25.86 14.10 7.42
CA ALA A 207 -25.36 15.39 6.94
C ALA A 207 -26.19 16.59 7.44
N ARG A 208 -27.53 16.46 7.54
CA ARG A 208 -28.41 17.48 8.14
C ARG A 208 -28.13 17.74 9.62
N ARG A 209 -27.74 16.68 10.34
CA ARG A 209 -27.45 16.74 11.79
C ARG A 209 -26.01 17.07 12.10
N SER A 210 -25.10 16.89 11.14
CA SER A 210 -23.68 17.21 11.31
C SER A 210 -23.53 18.70 11.58
N SER A 211 -23.23 19.03 12.82
CA SER A 211 -22.86 20.38 13.23
C SER A 211 -21.52 20.77 12.61
N ARG A 212 -21.11 22.04 12.77
CA ARG A 212 -19.76 22.50 12.41
C ARG A 212 -18.69 22.10 13.44
N GLU A 213 -18.95 21.11 14.30
CA GLU A 213 -17.93 20.66 15.25
C GLU A 213 -16.72 20.08 14.52
N GLN A 214 -15.60 20.10 15.22
CA GLN A 214 -14.32 19.62 14.74
C GLN A 214 -14.25 18.09 14.85
N ALA A 215 -13.27 17.46 14.20
CA ALA A 215 -13.00 16.05 14.43
C ALA A 215 -12.56 15.80 15.88
N PRO A 216 -12.76 14.59 16.46
CA PRO A 216 -12.44 14.35 17.87
C PRO A 216 -11.00 14.69 18.26
N TRP A 217 -10.04 14.48 17.35
CA TRP A 217 -8.63 14.80 17.58
C TRP A 217 -8.25 16.27 17.46
N ASP A 218 -9.17 17.11 16.98
CA ASP A 218 -8.98 18.57 16.92
C ASP A 218 -9.62 19.28 18.13
N LEU A 219 -10.24 18.53 19.04
CA LEU A 219 -10.78 19.07 20.28
C LEU A 219 -9.67 19.33 21.30
N GLU A 220 -9.80 20.41 22.06
CA GLU A 220 -8.87 20.73 23.14
C GLU A 220 -8.88 19.62 24.20
N GLY A 221 -7.70 19.10 24.55
CA GLY A 221 -7.55 18.01 25.52
C GLY A 221 -8.00 16.64 25.00
N ALA A 222 -8.06 16.44 23.68
CA ALA A 222 -8.36 15.13 23.11
C ALA A 222 -7.38 14.05 23.60
N GLU A 223 -7.93 12.96 24.14
CA GLU A 223 -7.20 11.76 24.53
C GLU A 223 -7.71 10.58 23.71
N PHE A 224 -6.82 9.64 23.40
CA PHE A 224 -7.12 8.45 22.62
C PHE A 224 -6.63 7.21 23.35
N ASP A 225 -7.27 6.07 23.09
CA ASP A 225 -6.87 4.80 23.69
C ASP A 225 -5.53 4.33 23.09
N SER A 226 -4.45 4.50 23.86
CA SER A 226 -3.12 4.01 23.50
C SER A 226 -2.84 2.60 24.02
N ALA A 227 -3.71 2.03 24.85
CA ALA A 227 -3.45 0.74 25.47
C ALA A 227 -3.31 -0.37 24.41
N PRO A 228 -2.46 -1.38 24.67
CA PRO A 228 -1.59 -1.55 25.84
C PRO A 228 -0.24 -0.81 25.75
N PHE A 229 -0.05 0.06 24.75
CA PHE A 229 1.24 0.68 24.46
C PHE A 229 1.46 2.00 25.19
N ASP A 230 2.71 2.22 25.62
CA ASP A 230 3.17 3.50 26.19
C ASP A 230 4.00 4.27 25.16
N PHE A 231 3.33 5.16 24.41
CA PHE A 231 3.98 5.98 23.39
C PHE A 231 4.88 7.10 23.94
N SER A 232 4.93 7.31 25.27
CA SER A 232 5.91 8.23 25.87
C SER A 232 7.34 7.66 25.85
N HIS A 233 7.47 6.34 25.69
CA HIS A 233 8.75 5.62 25.59
C HIS A 233 8.86 4.94 24.21
N ALA A 234 9.20 5.72 23.19
CA ALA A 234 9.11 5.31 21.79
C ALA A 234 9.79 3.95 21.46
N ASP A 235 11.00 3.69 21.99
CA ASP A 235 11.71 2.43 21.72
C ASP A 235 11.05 1.22 22.37
N ALA A 236 10.51 1.39 23.59
CA ALA A 236 9.76 0.33 24.27
C ALA A 236 8.43 0.07 23.54
N ALA A 237 7.75 1.13 23.08
CA ALA A 237 6.53 1.02 22.29
C ALA A 237 6.79 0.24 20.99
N ARG A 238 7.85 0.57 20.24
CA ARG A 238 8.21 -0.15 19.00
C ARG A 238 8.33 -1.65 19.21
N ALA A 239 9.08 -2.06 20.23
CA ALA A 239 9.26 -3.46 20.56
C ALA A 239 7.94 -4.13 20.96
N ALA A 240 7.16 -3.49 21.84
CA ALA A 240 5.88 -4.01 22.30
C ALA A 240 4.86 -4.19 21.16
N ILE A 241 4.82 -3.27 20.19
CA ILE A 241 3.93 -3.35 19.03
C ILE A 241 4.35 -4.49 18.10
N ALA A 242 5.65 -4.61 17.82
CA ALA A 242 6.18 -5.70 17.00
C ALA A 242 5.83 -7.06 17.63
N ASP A 243 6.02 -7.21 18.94
CA ASP A 243 5.68 -8.43 19.68
C ASP A 243 4.17 -8.72 19.66
N ALA A 244 3.33 -7.70 19.88
CA ALA A 244 1.87 -7.86 19.94
C ALA A 244 1.27 -8.34 18.61
N VAL A 245 1.81 -7.90 17.48
CA VAL A 245 1.35 -8.30 16.13
C VAL A 245 2.13 -9.50 15.58
N GLY A 246 3.17 -9.95 16.30
CA GLY A 246 4.00 -11.10 15.88
C GLY A 246 4.95 -10.79 14.72
N ILE A 247 5.41 -9.54 14.61
CA ILE A 247 6.39 -9.11 13.61
C ILE A 247 7.77 -9.57 14.06
N SER A 248 8.38 -10.47 13.30
CA SER A 248 9.71 -11.00 13.57
C SER A 248 10.82 -9.96 13.32
N GLY A 249 11.99 -10.16 13.95
CA GLY A 249 13.19 -9.38 13.63
C GLY A 249 13.60 -9.47 12.16
N TYR A 250 13.34 -10.61 11.52
CA TYR A 250 13.50 -10.79 10.07
C TYR A 250 12.61 -9.81 9.28
N GLN A 251 11.33 -9.72 9.62
CA GLN A 251 10.41 -8.79 8.96
C GLN A 251 10.84 -7.33 9.18
N LEU A 252 11.20 -6.95 10.41
CA LEU A 252 11.69 -5.59 10.69
C LEU A 252 12.97 -5.24 9.92
N HIS A 253 13.84 -6.23 9.67
CA HIS A 253 15.08 -6.01 8.95
C HIS A 253 14.89 -5.85 7.44
N HIS A 254 14.05 -6.69 6.81
CA HIS A 254 13.93 -6.74 5.35
C HIS A 254 12.71 -6.02 4.77
N TYR A 255 11.70 -5.73 5.59
CA TYR A 255 10.45 -5.12 5.17
C TYR A 255 10.25 -3.78 5.90
N PRO A 256 10.87 -2.68 5.39
CA PRO A 256 10.92 -1.40 6.08
C PRO A 256 9.54 -0.78 6.35
N ALA A 257 8.51 -1.19 5.61
CA ALA A 257 7.13 -0.76 5.81
C ALA A 257 6.61 -1.03 7.23
N TYR A 258 6.99 -2.14 7.87
CA TYR A 258 6.55 -2.42 9.25
C TYR A 258 7.09 -1.39 10.24
N ALA A 259 8.40 -1.13 10.18
CA ALA A 259 9.04 -0.12 11.03
C ALA A 259 8.48 1.28 10.74
N ALA A 260 8.31 1.62 9.45
CA ALA A 260 7.76 2.90 9.01
C ALA A 260 6.34 3.15 9.56
N ILE A 261 5.45 2.15 9.49
CA ILE A 261 4.09 2.26 10.05
C ILE A 261 4.15 2.48 11.57
N ILE A 262 4.95 1.70 12.28
CA ILE A 262 5.13 1.85 13.73
C ILE A 262 5.63 3.27 14.05
N ASP A 263 6.65 3.75 13.34
CA ASP A 263 7.25 5.07 13.54
C ASP A 263 6.28 6.22 13.23
N CYS A 264 5.40 6.05 12.25
CA CYS A 264 4.34 7.00 11.97
C CYS A 264 3.37 7.12 13.14
N VAL A 265 2.91 6.00 13.70
CA VAL A 265 1.93 6.00 14.80
C VAL A 265 2.58 6.52 16.07
N VAL A 266 3.73 5.96 16.47
CA VAL A 266 4.42 6.30 17.72
C VAL A 266 4.87 7.76 17.71
N GLY A 267 5.54 8.20 16.63
CA GLY A 267 6.03 9.58 16.53
C GLY A 267 4.93 10.61 16.28
N GLY A 268 3.82 10.19 15.68
CA GLY A 268 2.66 11.05 15.42
C GLY A 268 1.73 11.19 16.61
N TRP A 269 1.69 10.25 17.57
CA TRP A 269 0.60 10.09 18.54
C TRP A 269 0.24 11.37 19.31
N SER A 270 1.25 12.04 19.86
CA SER A 270 1.07 13.24 20.70
C SER A 270 1.13 14.56 19.92
N LEU A 271 1.23 14.50 18.59
CA LEU A 271 1.23 15.68 17.73
C LEU A 271 -0.20 16.07 17.34
N PRO A 272 -0.48 17.37 17.12
CA PRO A 272 -1.73 17.76 16.47
C PRO A 272 -1.79 17.17 15.04
N MET A 273 -3.01 16.97 14.54
CA MET A 273 -3.25 16.14 13.35
C MET A 273 -2.50 16.63 12.09
N THR A 274 -2.32 17.95 11.94
CA THR A 274 -1.56 18.52 10.81
C THR A 274 -0.08 18.14 10.90
N GLU A 275 0.56 18.33 12.06
CA GLU A 275 1.95 17.97 12.29
C GLU A 275 2.18 16.46 12.24
N ALA A 276 1.21 15.68 12.71
CA ALA A 276 1.21 14.23 12.62
C ALA A 276 1.19 13.73 11.17
N GLY A 277 0.37 14.36 10.30
CA GLY A 277 0.36 14.07 8.86
C GLY A 277 1.66 14.47 8.16
N GLU A 278 2.30 15.56 8.57
CA GLU A 278 3.62 15.94 8.06
C GLU A 278 4.73 14.98 8.53
N HIS A 279 4.61 14.43 9.75
CA HIS A 279 5.48 13.36 10.24
C HIS A 279 5.33 12.07 9.43
N GLU A 280 4.08 11.64 9.19
CA GLU A 280 3.78 10.51 8.32
C GLU A 280 4.37 10.70 6.92
N THR A 281 4.22 11.90 6.33
CA THR A 281 4.73 12.19 4.99
C THR A 281 6.25 12.07 4.92
N ARG A 282 7.00 12.54 5.94
CA ARG A 282 8.47 12.42 5.96
C ARG A 282 8.91 10.96 5.95
N ILE A 283 8.30 10.13 6.80
CA ILE A 283 8.58 8.69 6.84
C ILE A 283 8.19 8.03 5.52
N PHE A 284 7.06 8.44 4.93
CA PHE A 284 6.63 7.90 3.66
C PHE A 284 7.59 8.23 2.51
N VAL A 285 8.18 9.44 2.49
CA VAL A 285 9.24 9.80 1.54
C VAL A 285 10.43 8.86 1.67
N ASP A 286 10.90 8.60 2.90
CA ASP A 286 12.03 7.70 3.13
C ASP A 286 11.70 6.26 2.70
N LEU A 287 10.51 5.76 3.04
CA LEU A 287 10.04 4.44 2.59
C LEU A 287 9.97 4.32 1.07
N MET A 288 9.46 5.34 0.38
CA MET A 288 9.34 5.33 -1.09
C MET A 288 10.69 5.39 -1.81
N ARG A 289 11.74 5.87 -1.14
CA ARG A 289 13.13 5.87 -1.64
C ARG A 289 13.82 4.52 -1.41
N ASP A 290 13.32 3.71 -0.48
CA ASP A 290 13.80 2.36 -0.26
C ASP A 290 13.44 1.46 -1.46
N PRO A 291 14.40 0.68 -2.01
CA PRO A 291 14.14 -0.19 -3.14
C PRO A 291 13.07 -1.26 -2.87
N VAL A 292 12.86 -1.66 -1.62
CA VAL A 292 11.90 -2.71 -1.22
C VAL A 292 10.47 -2.33 -1.59
N ALA A 293 10.06 -1.07 -1.35
CA ALA A 293 8.72 -0.60 -1.70
C ALA A 293 8.46 -0.76 -3.21
N GLY A 294 9.38 -0.29 -4.05
CA GLY A 294 9.29 -0.45 -5.50
C GLY A 294 9.32 -1.91 -5.95
N ASN A 295 10.13 -2.75 -5.29
CA ASN A 295 10.20 -4.19 -5.57
C ASN A 295 8.88 -4.90 -5.30
N MET A 296 8.27 -4.64 -4.15
CA MET A 296 7.01 -5.27 -3.75
C MET A 296 5.85 -4.78 -4.62
N VAL A 297 5.73 -3.48 -4.89
CA VAL A 297 4.70 -2.92 -5.80
C VAL A 297 4.77 -3.56 -7.19
N ARG A 298 5.97 -3.66 -7.77
CA ARG A 298 6.15 -4.30 -9.09
C ARG A 298 5.81 -5.79 -9.04
N SER A 299 6.35 -6.53 -8.08
CA SER A 299 6.30 -8.00 -8.06
C SER A 299 4.97 -8.56 -7.56
N LEU A 300 4.34 -7.92 -6.56
CA LEU A 300 3.10 -8.39 -5.95
C LEU A 300 1.85 -7.83 -6.64
N PHE A 301 1.97 -6.75 -7.41
CA PHE A 301 0.81 -6.15 -8.08
C PHE A 301 0.98 -5.96 -9.58
N LEU A 302 1.82 -5.03 -10.03
CA LEU A 302 1.80 -4.53 -11.41
C LEU A 302 2.17 -5.60 -12.43
N ASN A 303 3.34 -6.22 -12.25
CA ASN A 303 3.77 -7.31 -13.11
C ASN A 303 3.02 -8.61 -12.80
N ARG A 304 2.46 -8.76 -11.59
CA ARG A 304 1.64 -9.92 -11.22
C ARG A 304 0.38 -10.02 -12.06
N GLN A 305 -0.34 -8.92 -12.27
CA GLN A 305 -1.53 -8.92 -13.13
C GLN A 305 -1.18 -9.32 -14.57
N LYS A 306 -0.06 -8.80 -15.10
CA LYS A 306 0.42 -9.15 -16.44
C LYS A 306 0.84 -10.62 -16.52
N ALA A 307 1.60 -11.12 -15.56
CA ALA A 307 2.03 -12.51 -15.48
C ALA A 307 0.84 -13.49 -15.39
N ALA A 308 -0.17 -13.15 -14.58
CA ALA A 308 -1.41 -13.93 -14.46
C ALA A 308 -2.18 -14.01 -15.78
N LYS A 309 -2.35 -12.88 -16.50
CA LYS A 309 -3.01 -12.85 -17.82
C LYS A 309 -2.28 -13.69 -18.87
N LEU A 310 -0.96 -13.81 -18.75
CA LEU A 310 -0.13 -14.64 -19.63
C LEU A 310 -0.06 -16.12 -19.18
N GLY A 311 -0.73 -16.49 -18.08
CA GLY A 311 -0.71 -17.86 -17.55
C GLY A 311 0.62 -18.28 -16.92
N LEU A 312 1.51 -17.32 -16.60
CA LEU A 312 2.85 -17.60 -16.07
C LEU A 312 2.85 -18.02 -14.59
N LEU A 313 1.73 -17.83 -13.88
CA LEU A 313 1.59 -18.15 -12.46
C LEU A 313 0.92 -19.50 -12.20
N ALA A 314 0.54 -20.23 -13.26
CA ALA A 314 -0.08 -21.55 -13.15
C ALA A 314 0.99 -22.66 -13.01
N ASP A 315 0.62 -23.77 -12.37
CA ASP A 315 1.52 -24.92 -12.17
C ASP A 315 1.93 -25.61 -13.47
N ASN A 316 1.10 -25.48 -14.52
CA ASN A 316 1.40 -25.96 -15.88
C ASN A 316 1.97 -24.86 -16.79
N SER A 317 2.50 -23.78 -16.20
CA SER A 317 3.12 -22.73 -16.99
C SER A 317 4.46 -23.20 -17.58
N PRO A 318 4.95 -22.57 -18.66
CA PRO A 318 6.28 -22.85 -19.20
C PRO A 318 7.43 -22.60 -18.22
N LEU A 319 7.17 -21.83 -17.15
CA LEU A 319 8.16 -21.60 -16.08
C LEU A 319 8.14 -22.72 -15.03
N ALA A 320 7.04 -23.46 -14.92
CA ALA A 320 6.83 -24.47 -13.89
C ALA A 320 6.92 -25.91 -14.40
N GLU A 321 6.56 -26.15 -15.67
CA GLU A 321 6.38 -27.49 -16.23
C GLU A 321 7.70 -28.10 -16.74
N GLY A 322 8.10 -29.21 -16.11
CA GLY A 322 9.29 -30.00 -16.46
C GLY A 322 10.49 -29.70 -15.57
N ASP A 323 11.30 -30.72 -15.28
CA ASP A 323 12.42 -30.62 -14.32
C ASP A 323 13.48 -29.57 -14.72
N ASP A 324 13.63 -29.34 -16.02
CA ASP A 324 14.54 -28.34 -16.58
C ASP A 324 13.93 -26.92 -16.70
N ALA A 325 12.71 -26.69 -16.20
CA ALA A 325 12.07 -25.38 -16.26
C ALA A 325 12.62 -24.41 -15.21
N PHE A 326 12.27 -23.13 -15.35
CA PHE A 326 12.78 -22.04 -14.52
C PHE A 326 12.52 -22.22 -13.01
N LEU A 327 11.27 -22.46 -12.60
CA LEU A 327 10.89 -22.59 -11.19
C LEU A 327 11.43 -23.89 -10.55
N PRO A 328 11.40 -25.06 -11.22
CA PRO A 328 12.05 -26.27 -10.69
C PRO A 328 13.55 -26.11 -10.45
N GLN A 329 14.29 -25.48 -11.38
CA GLN A 329 15.73 -25.21 -11.17
C GLN A 329 15.97 -24.27 -9.98
N LEU A 330 15.17 -23.20 -9.87
CA LEU A 330 15.26 -22.28 -8.75
C LEU A 330 14.96 -22.96 -7.41
N ARG A 331 13.93 -23.81 -7.37
CA ARG A 331 13.56 -24.60 -6.19
C ARG A 331 14.66 -25.59 -5.79
N ALA A 332 15.32 -26.22 -6.76
CA ALA A 332 16.44 -27.12 -6.51
C ALA A 332 17.63 -26.38 -5.86
N ALA A 333 17.96 -25.19 -6.37
CA ALA A 333 19.02 -24.35 -5.81
C ALA A 333 18.72 -23.94 -4.35
N GLN A 334 17.48 -23.53 -4.08
CA GLN A 334 17.07 -23.12 -2.73
C GLN A 334 16.98 -24.28 -1.75
N THR A 335 16.52 -25.44 -2.21
CA THR A 335 16.53 -26.66 -1.41
C THR A 335 17.96 -27.04 -1.04
N THR A 336 18.88 -26.98 -2.01
CA THR A 336 20.32 -27.23 -1.77
C THR A 336 20.91 -26.26 -0.75
N ALA A 337 20.63 -24.97 -0.88
CA ALA A 337 21.10 -23.94 0.05
C ALA A 337 20.58 -24.21 1.48
N ARG A 338 19.27 -24.43 1.61
CA ARG A 338 18.63 -24.69 2.90
C ARG A 338 19.14 -25.97 3.56
N ASP A 339 19.21 -27.07 2.81
CA ASP A 339 19.60 -28.37 3.35
C ASP A 339 21.09 -28.38 3.77
N ALA A 340 21.90 -27.51 3.18
CA ALA A 340 23.29 -27.27 3.55
C ALA A 340 23.46 -26.18 4.64
N GLY A 341 22.38 -25.58 5.14
CA GLY A 341 22.42 -24.55 6.18
C GLY A 341 23.05 -23.23 5.72
N ALA A 342 22.94 -22.89 4.44
CA ALA A 342 23.41 -21.62 3.90
C ALA A 342 22.70 -20.43 4.57
N ASP A 343 23.42 -19.32 4.74
CA ASP A 343 22.81 -18.05 5.13
C ASP A 343 21.93 -17.48 4.00
N GLU A 344 21.21 -16.40 4.31
CA GLU A 344 20.28 -15.79 3.38
C GLU A 344 20.97 -15.23 2.14
N ASP A 345 22.08 -14.51 2.32
CA ASP A 345 22.85 -13.94 1.20
C ASP A 345 23.32 -15.05 0.23
N THR A 346 23.83 -16.16 0.76
CA THR A 346 24.23 -17.32 -0.04
C THR A 346 23.03 -17.99 -0.71
N THR A 347 21.89 -18.07 -0.03
CA THR A 347 20.64 -18.63 -0.58
C THR A 347 20.12 -17.79 -1.75
N LEU A 348 20.09 -16.46 -1.59
CA LEU A 348 19.73 -15.52 -2.65
C LEU A 348 20.75 -15.52 -3.79
N LEU A 349 22.03 -15.76 -3.51
CA LEU A 349 23.05 -15.82 -4.55
C LEU A 349 22.93 -17.10 -5.39
N LEU A 350 22.72 -18.25 -4.74
CA LEU A 350 22.51 -19.54 -5.42
C LEU A 350 21.24 -19.54 -6.27
N GLY A 351 20.14 -19.00 -5.75
CA GLY A 351 18.91 -18.86 -6.50
C GLY A 351 19.07 -17.97 -7.73
N ALA A 352 19.83 -16.87 -7.60
CA ALA A 352 20.02 -15.91 -8.67
C ALA A 352 20.93 -16.49 -9.77
N ALA A 353 21.95 -17.26 -9.38
CA ALA A 353 22.79 -18.01 -10.30
C ALA A 353 21.96 -19.04 -11.10
N ALA A 354 21.09 -19.81 -10.43
CA ALA A 354 20.22 -20.77 -11.10
C ALA A 354 19.23 -20.08 -12.05
N ALA A 355 18.63 -18.97 -11.63
CA ALA A 355 17.74 -18.16 -12.46
C ALA A 355 18.45 -17.65 -13.73
N LEU A 356 19.69 -17.16 -13.59
CA LEU A 356 20.50 -16.66 -14.71
C LEU A 356 20.85 -17.78 -15.69
N ALA A 357 21.32 -18.92 -15.21
CA ALA A 357 21.63 -20.08 -16.03
C ALA A 357 20.39 -20.59 -16.79
N SER A 358 19.25 -20.67 -16.11
CA SER A 358 17.96 -21.07 -16.70
C SER A 358 17.52 -20.13 -17.81
N TRP A 359 17.65 -18.82 -17.58
CA TRP A 359 17.30 -17.81 -18.58
C TRP A 359 18.23 -17.83 -19.80
N GLN A 360 19.55 -17.97 -19.61
CA GLN A 360 20.52 -18.12 -20.70
C GLN A 360 20.28 -19.37 -21.54
N ALA A 361 19.78 -20.45 -20.93
CA ALA A 361 19.35 -21.66 -21.63
C ALA A 361 18.00 -21.50 -22.37
N GLY A 362 17.43 -20.29 -22.42
CA GLY A 362 16.16 -19.99 -23.08
C GLY A 362 14.92 -20.51 -22.35
N LYS A 363 15.07 -21.03 -21.12
CA LYS A 363 13.99 -21.69 -20.38
C LYS A 363 12.98 -20.70 -19.78
N ALA A 364 13.39 -19.46 -19.58
CA ALA A 364 12.49 -18.36 -19.21
C ALA A 364 11.91 -17.62 -20.44
N GLY A 365 12.16 -18.07 -21.67
CA GLY A 365 11.90 -17.35 -22.93
C GLY A 365 10.45 -16.95 -23.23
N LYS A 366 9.45 -17.49 -22.52
CA LYS A 366 8.04 -17.04 -22.64
C LYS A 366 7.64 -15.95 -21.63
N ALA A 367 8.53 -15.63 -20.68
CA ALA A 367 8.32 -14.63 -19.66
C ALA A 367 9.08 -13.33 -19.97
N GLU A 368 9.30 -13.00 -21.24
CA GLU A 368 9.92 -11.72 -21.60
C GLU A 368 8.97 -10.54 -21.31
N PRO A 369 9.45 -9.48 -20.63
CA PRO A 369 10.79 -9.29 -20.07
C PRO A 369 11.01 -10.05 -18.75
N VAL A 370 12.26 -10.36 -18.38
CA VAL A 370 12.67 -11.11 -17.16
C VAL A 370 11.97 -10.71 -15.86
N ALA A 371 11.48 -9.47 -15.77
CA ALA A 371 10.63 -9.01 -14.67
C ALA A 371 9.35 -9.87 -14.47
N LEU A 372 8.85 -10.58 -15.49
CA LEU A 372 7.73 -11.51 -15.34
C LEU A 372 8.16 -12.86 -14.74
N ALA A 373 9.40 -13.29 -15.00
CA ALA A 373 9.98 -14.46 -14.34
C ALA A 373 10.26 -14.18 -12.85
N ASP A 374 10.67 -12.95 -12.52
CA ASP A 374 10.79 -12.47 -11.14
C ASP A 374 9.46 -12.60 -10.38
N VAL A 375 8.35 -12.17 -10.97
CA VAL A 375 7.02 -12.33 -10.35
C VAL A 375 6.69 -13.80 -10.12
N ALA A 376 6.98 -14.69 -11.07
CA ALA A 376 6.72 -16.11 -10.90
C ALA A 376 7.55 -16.69 -9.74
N ALA A 377 8.81 -16.29 -9.59
CA ALA A 377 9.68 -16.70 -8.48
C ALA A 377 9.16 -16.20 -7.12
N VAL A 378 8.73 -14.93 -7.04
CA VAL A 378 8.15 -14.35 -5.82
C VAL A 378 6.80 -15.01 -5.48
N ASN A 379 5.90 -15.16 -6.45
CA ASN A 379 4.58 -15.78 -6.26
C ASN A 379 4.68 -17.26 -5.86
N ALA A 380 5.70 -17.98 -6.33
CA ALA A 380 5.95 -19.37 -5.95
C ALA A 380 6.58 -19.51 -4.55
N GLY A 381 6.84 -18.41 -3.84
CA GLY A 381 7.50 -18.41 -2.54
C GLY A 381 8.97 -18.83 -2.61
N LEU A 382 9.58 -18.75 -3.80
CA LEU A 382 10.98 -19.07 -3.99
C LEU A 382 11.83 -17.85 -3.63
N TYR A 383 11.47 -16.65 -4.07
CA TYR A 383 12.17 -15.43 -3.65
C TYR A 383 11.37 -14.59 -2.67
N PRO A 384 11.99 -14.02 -1.63
CA PRO A 384 11.33 -13.04 -0.78
C PRO A 384 10.90 -11.82 -1.59
N SER A 385 9.68 -11.33 -1.35
CA SER A 385 9.12 -10.20 -2.10
C SER A 385 9.90 -8.90 -1.94
N TYR A 386 10.64 -8.71 -0.84
CA TYR A 386 11.46 -7.52 -0.65
C TYR A 386 12.58 -7.38 -1.70
N THR A 387 13.02 -8.50 -2.27
CA THR A 387 14.04 -8.53 -3.33
C THR A 387 13.49 -8.16 -4.71
N GLY A 388 12.18 -8.27 -4.90
CA GLY A 388 11.53 -8.12 -6.20
C GLY A 388 11.74 -9.30 -7.16
N GLY A 389 12.46 -10.34 -6.76
CA GLY A 389 12.80 -11.51 -7.57
C GLY A 389 14.31 -11.63 -7.86
N PRO A 390 14.78 -12.79 -8.37
CA PRO A 390 16.21 -13.06 -8.57
C PRO A 390 16.91 -12.08 -9.52
N PHE A 391 16.27 -11.68 -10.63
CA PHE A 391 16.88 -10.78 -11.60
C PHE A 391 16.89 -9.33 -11.12
N GLN A 392 15.80 -8.89 -10.48
CA GLN A 392 15.75 -7.57 -9.85
C GLN A 392 16.78 -7.45 -8.72
N TRP A 393 16.92 -8.48 -7.90
CA TRP A 393 17.94 -8.54 -6.84
C TRP A 393 19.35 -8.42 -7.42
N LEU A 394 19.68 -9.18 -8.48
CA LEU A 394 20.98 -9.06 -9.16
C LEU A 394 21.26 -7.62 -9.63
N ARG A 395 20.25 -6.96 -10.21
CA ARG A 395 20.38 -5.56 -10.70
C ARG A 395 20.64 -4.58 -9.57
N GLN A 396 19.96 -4.73 -8.44
CA GLN A 396 20.09 -3.83 -7.30
C GLN A 396 21.37 -4.07 -6.51
N THR A 397 21.75 -5.33 -6.31
CA THR A 397 23.00 -5.70 -5.63
C THR A 397 24.21 -5.26 -6.46
N GLY A 398 24.16 -5.43 -7.79
CA GLY A 398 25.20 -5.01 -8.70
C GLY A 398 26.48 -5.88 -8.67
N ALA A 399 27.26 -5.83 -9.75
CA ALA A 399 28.40 -6.74 -9.96
C ALA A 399 29.43 -6.70 -8.82
N ALA A 400 29.75 -5.51 -8.31
CA ALA A 400 30.76 -5.33 -7.27
C ALA A 400 30.37 -6.03 -5.95
N ARG A 401 29.14 -5.82 -5.46
CA ARG A 401 28.68 -6.49 -4.24
C ARG A 401 28.47 -7.98 -4.46
N ILE A 402 27.99 -8.40 -5.63
CA ILE A 402 27.89 -9.82 -5.99
C ILE A 402 29.28 -10.49 -5.92
N ALA A 403 30.32 -9.85 -6.45
CA ALA A 403 31.69 -10.37 -6.36
C ALA A 403 32.17 -10.52 -4.92
N THR A 404 31.83 -9.56 -4.04
CA THR A 404 32.10 -9.67 -2.60
C THR A 404 31.37 -10.86 -1.98
N LEU A 405 30.06 -11.01 -2.24
CA LEU A 405 29.24 -12.11 -1.72
C LEU A 405 29.75 -13.49 -2.19
N VAL A 406 30.14 -13.62 -3.46
CA VAL A 406 30.78 -14.84 -3.98
C VAL A 406 32.10 -15.15 -3.26
N GLY A 407 32.86 -14.10 -2.90
CA GLY A 407 34.09 -14.23 -2.13
C GLY A 407 33.86 -14.74 -0.71
N GLU A 408 32.84 -14.19 -0.06
CA GLU A 408 32.39 -14.49 1.32
C GLU A 408 31.68 -15.85 1.44
N ALA A 409 31.05 -16.33 0.38
CA ALA A 409 30.31 -17.59 0.36
C ALA A 409 31.19 -18.80 0.74
N ASP A 410 30.59 -19.77 1.41
CA ASP A 410 31.25 -21.02 1.77
C ASP A 410 31.86 -21.69 0.52
N PRO A 411 33.13 -22.17 0.58
CA PRO A 411 33.77 -22.90 -0.51
C PRO A 411 32.91 -24.01 -1.14
N ALA A 412 32.03 -24.66 -0.37
CA ALA A 412 31.12 -25.70 -0.84
C ALA A 412 30.14 -25.19 -1.90
N PHE A 413 29.77 -23.92 -1.88
CA PHE A 413 28.81 -23.33 -2.83
C PHE A 413 29.45 -22.67 -4.03
N LYS A 414 30.76 -22.34 -3.98
CA LYS A 414 31.45 -21.57 -5.03
C LYS A 414 31.35 -22.18 -6.42
N ALA A 415 31.29 -23.51 -6.53
CA ALA A 415 31.14 -24.20 -7.81
C ALA A 415 29.74 -24.04 -8.44
N ALA A 416 28.71 -23.77 -7.63
CA ALA A 416 27.33 -23.59 -8.05
C ALA A 416 26.97 -22.12 -8.34
N LEU A 417 27.87 -21.18 -8.03
CA LEU A 417 27.68 -19.76 -8.29
C LEU A 417 28.03 -19.45 -9.74
N ALA A 418 27.16 -18.70 -10.42
CA ALA A 418 27.41 -18.26 -11.79
C ALA A 418 28.73 -17.48 -11.87
N PRO A 419 29.54 -17.70 -12.91
CA PRO A 419 30.78 -16.96 -13.03
C PRO A 419 30.46 -15.46 -13.22
N LEU A 420 31.30 -14.60 -12.61
CA LEU A 420 31.03 -13.17 -12.50
C LEU A 420 30.86 -12.48 -13.86
N ASP A 421 31.48 -13.02 -14.91
CA ASP A 421 31.33 -12.58 -16.29
C ASP A 421 29.89 -12.70 -16.79
N GLN A 422 29.16 -13.76 -16.41
CA GLN A 422 27.74 -13.93 -16.77
C GLN A 422 26.85 -12.91 -16.07
N VAL A 423 27.13 -12.62 -14.79
CA VAL A 423 26.41 -11.59 -14.03
C VAL A 423 26.65 -10.22 -14.65
N GLU A 424 27.90 -9.88 -14.96
CA GLU A 424 28.23 -8.62 -15.63
C GLU A 424 27.59 -8.49 -17.01
N ALA A 425 27.57 -9.57 -17.80
CA ALA A 425 26.93 -9.59 -19.12
C ALA A 425 25.41 -9.40 -19.01
N PHE A 426 24.76 -9.98 -17.98
CA PHE A 426 23.36 -9.71 -17.68
C PHE A 426 23.11 -8.25 -17.32
N LEU A 427 23.93 -7.68 -16.43
CA LEU A 427 23.77 -6.30 -15.97
C LEU A 427 24.01 -5.27 -17.08
N ARG A 428 24.84 -5.59 -18.07
CA ARG A 428 25.05 -4.76 -19.27
C ARG A 428 23.91 -4.87 -20.30
N GLY A 429 23.05 -5.88 -20.17
CA GLY A 429 22.04 -6.19 -21.19
C GLY A 429 22.62 -6.90 -22.42
N ASP A 430 23.85 -7.41 -22.32
CA ASP A 430 24.59 -8.10 -23.40
C ASP A 430 24.07 -9.53 -23.65
N THR A 431 23.24 -10.04 -22.77
CA THR A 431 22.59 -11.35 -22.87
C THR A 431 21.15 -11.16 -23.32
N ARG A 432 20.86 -11.44 -24.59
CA ARG A 432 19.53 -11.92 -24.98
C ARG A 432 19.68 -13.41 -25.29
N PRO A 433 18.71 -14.26 -24.93
CA PRO A 433 18.66 -15.62 -25.47
C PRO A 433 18.54 -15.61 -27.01
#